data_AF-A0A6G9RLY6-F1
#
_entry.id   AF-A0A6G9RLY6-F1
#
_cell.length_a   1.000
_cell.length_b   1.000
_cell.length_c   1.000
_cell.angle_alpha   90.00
_cell.angle_beta   90.00
_cell.angle_gamma   90.00
#
_symmetry.space_group_name_H-M   'P 1'
#
loop_
_entity.id
_entity.type
_entity.pdbx_description
1 polymer ?
#
loop_
_entity_poly.entity_id
_entity_poly.type
_entity_poly.pdbx_seq_one_letter_code
_entity_poly.pdbx_strand_id
1 'polypeptide(L)'
;MNNETLMMKLRELLVLLMQSRSLSEKSADAMRYCREQMVEKTLPVNIYGEYREIIEHLSELAEENNHIAPDDLLRSGGDLLLSILLLYERLAGEVAVNQYLNQNGVHYF
;
A
#
# COMPACT_ATOMS: atom_id res chain seq x y z
N MET A 1 0.98 -10.31 10.32
CA MET A 1 1.96 -10.06 9.24
C MET A 1 3.05 -9.16 9.81
N ASN A 2 4.33 -9.47 9.60
CA ASN A 2 5.42 -8.60 10.05
C ASN A 2 5.71 -7.49 9.00
N ASN A 3 6.47 -6.47 9.39
CA ASN A 3 6.77 -5.32 8.53
C ASN A 3 7.49 -5.73 7.24
N GLU A 4 8.42 -6.67 7.29
CA GLU A 4 9.14 -7.16 6.10
C GLU A 4 8.21 -7.84 5.08
N THR A 5 7.28 -8.66 5.56
CA THR A 5 6.26 -9.29 4.69
C THR A 5 5.34 -8.24 4.09
N LEU A 6 4.88 -7.30 4.90
CA LEU A 6 4.03 -6.21 4.42
C LEU A 6 4.75 -5.37 3.36
N MET A 7 6.03 -5.05 3.56
CA MET A 7 6.86 -4.36 2.56
C MET A 7 6.96 -5.13 1.24
N MET A 8 7.10 -6.47 1.27
CA MET A 8 7.08 -7.29 0.06
C MET A 8 5.71 -7.20 -0.64
N LYS A 9 4.62 -7.24 0.13
CA LYS A 9 3.26 -7.11 -0.41
C LYS A 9 2.97 -5.74 -1.02
N LEU A 10 3.47 -4.66 -0.42
CA LEU A 10 3.36 -3.32 -1.00
C LEU A 10 4.16 -3.18 -2.31
N ARG A 11 5.32 -3.83 -2.43
CA ARG A 11 6.07 -3.87 -3.70
C ARG A 11 5.30 -4.63 -4.80
N GLU A 12 4.74 -5.78 -4.47
CA GLU A 12 3.88 -6.55 -5.39
C GLU A 12 2.66 -5.70 -5.83
N LEU A 13 2.04 -4.98 -4.91
CA LEU A 13 0.94 -4.04 -5.20
C LEU A 13 1.34 -2.93 -6.19
N LEU A 14 2.51 -2.31 -6.00
CA LEU A 14 3.04 -1.32 -6.95
C LEU A 14 3.23 -1.91 -8.34
N VAL A 15 3.75 -3.15 -8.44
CA VAL A 15 3.94 -3.83 -9.72
C VAL A 15 2.61 -4.03 -10.45
N LEU A 16 1.54 -4.40 -9.74
CA LEU A 16 0.19 -4.52 -10.33
C LEU A 16 -0.28 -3.18 -10.92
N LEU A 17 -0.09 -2.07 -10.20
CA LEU A 17 -0.50 -0.74 -10.64
C LEU A 17 0.33 -0.22 -11.83
N MET A 18 1.52 -0.75 -12.07
CA MET A 18 2.40 -0.37 -13.19
C MET A 18 2.15 -1.16 -14.48
N GLN A 19 1.25 -2.16 -14.50
CA GLN A 19 1.01 -2.98 -15.71
C GLN A 19 0.45 -2.18 -16.90
N SER A 20 0.47 -2.71 -18.11
CA SER A 20 -0.12 -2.03 -19.28
C SER A 20 -1.62 -2.32 -19.40
N ARG A 21 -2.41 -1.86 -18.43
CA ARG A 21 -3.88 -1.98 -18.37
C ARG A 21 -4.53 -0.64 -18.02
N SER A 22 -5.85 -0.53 -18.14
CA SER A 22 -6.56 0.68 -17.69
C SER A 22 -6.45 0.86 -16.17
N LEU A 23 -6.58 2.10 -15.67
CA LEU A 23 -6.47 2.38 -14.24
C LEU A 23 -7.57 1.68 -13.42
N SER A 24 -8.78 1.54 -13.97
CA SER A 24 -9.88 0.83 -13.32
C SER A 24 -9.58 -0.65 -13.16
N GLU A 25 -9.12 -1.33 -14.23
CA GLU A 25 -8.74 -2.74 -14.17
C GLU A 25 -7.61 -2.98 -13.17
N LYS A 26 -6.57 -2.14 -13.20
CA LYS A 26 -5.45 -2.23 -12.25
C LYS A 26 -5.92 -2.07 -10.81
N SER A 27 -6.79 -1.09 -10.57
CA SER A 27 -7.31 -0.81 -9.23
C SER A 27 -8.17 -1.98 -8.74
N ALA A 28 -9.01 -2.57 -9.60
CA ALA A 28 -9.79 -3.77 -9.27
C ALA A 28 -8.88 -4.98 -8.96
N ASP A 29 -7.85 -5.22 -9.76
CA ASP A 29 -6.87 -6.29 -9.53
C ASP A 29 -6.09 -6.07 -8.22
N ALA A 30 -5.68 -4.82 -7.96
CA ALA A 30 -5.00 -4.40 -6.74
C ALA A 30 -5.90 -4.56 -5.50
N MET A 31 -7.18 -4.19 -5.56
CA MET A 31 -8.15 -4.45 -4.49
C MET A 31 -8.27 -5.94 -4.19
N ARG A 32 -8.38 -6.77 -5.23
CA ARG A 32 -8.47 -8.21 -5.08
C ARG A 32 -7.20 -8.76 -4.41
N TYR A 33 -6.04 -8.32 -4.87
CA TYR A 33 -4.75 -8.67 -4.27
C TYR A 33 -4.71 -8.31 -2.78
N CYS A 34 -5.11 -7.09 -2.41
CA CYS A 34 -5.13 -6.64 -1.01
C CYS A 34 -6.05 -7.51 -0.14
N ARG A 35 -7.24 -7.89 -0.64
CA ARG A 35 -8.16 -8.79 0.08
C ARG A 35 -7.58 -10.19 0.30
N GLU A 36 -6.84 -10.71 -0.67
CA GLU A 36 -6.27 -12.06 -0.63
C GLU A 36 -4.96 -12.12 0.18
N GLN A 37 -4.12 -11.08 0.07
CA GLN A 37 -2.72 -11.11 0.53
C GLN A 37 -2.43 -10.18 1.72
N MET A 38 -3.25 -9.17 1.95
CA MET A 38 -3.06 -8.15 2.98
C MET A 38 -4.29 -8.06 3.89
N VAL A 39 -4.74 -9.22 4.39
CA VAL A 39 -5.94 -9.32 5.23
C VAL A 39 -5.82 -8.39 6.43
N GLU A 40 -6.77 -7.48 6.57
CA GLU A 40 -6.77 -6.37 7.52
C GLU A 40 -6.48 -6.79 8.98
N LYS A 41 -7.09 -7.90 9.43
CA LYS A 41 -6.88 -8.47 10.77
C LYS A 41 -5.43 -8.92 11.04
N THR A 42 -4.61 -9.02 10.01
CA THR A 42 -3.22 -9.46 10.10
C THR A 42 -2.24 -8.29 10.07
N LEU A 43 -2.72 -7.06 9.84
CA LEU A 43 -1.89 -5.88 9.78
C LEU A 43 -1.52 -5.37 11.18
N PRO A 44 -0.32 -4.80 11.34
CA PRO A 44 0.03 -4.02 12.54
C PRO A 44 -0.96 -2.87 12.76
N VAL A 45 -1.36 -2.66 14.02
CA VAL A 45 -2.36 -1.64 14.40
C VAL A 45 -1.95 -0.22 13.98
N ASN A 46 -0.66 0.07 14.05
CA ASN A 46 -0.07 1.38 13.73
C ASN A 46 0.00 1.70 12.22
N ILE A 47 -0.51 0.81 11.36
CA ILE A 47 -0.54 0.94 9.88
C ILE A 47 -1.98 0.96 9.34
N TYR A 48 -2.95 0.65 10.19
CA TYR A 48 -4.33 0.44 9.78
C TYR A 48 -4.93 1.64 9.05
N GLY A 49 -4.60 2.87 9.49
CA GLY A 49 -5.08 4.10 8.89
C GLY A 49 -4.60 4.26 7.44
N GLU A 50 -3.29 4.17 7.23
CA GLU A 50 -2.69 4.32 5.89
C GLU A 50 -3.13 3.20 4.94
N TYR A 51 -3.22 1.97 5.45
CA TYR A 51 -3.71 0.86 4.62
C TYR A 51 -5.16 1.08 4.20
N ARG A 52 -6.02 1.56 5.11
CA ARG A 52 -7.43 1.82 4.81
C ARG A 52 -7.59 2.91 3.75
N GLU A 53 -6.80 3.99 3.83
CA GLU A 53 -6.79 5.06 2.84
C GLU A 53 -6.42 4.53 1.43
N ILE A 54 -5.41 3.65 1.36
CA ILE A 54 -5.04 2.96 0.10
C ILE A 54 -6.23 2.15 -0.46
N ILE A 55 -6.96 1.43 0.39
CA ILE A 55 -8.13 0.64 -0.03
C ILE A 55 -9.27 1.52 -0.52
N GLU A 56 -9.51 2.65 0.14
CA GLU A 56 -10.55 3.61 -0.25
C GLU A 56 -10.21 4.20 -1.64
N HIS A 57 -8.97 4.66 -1.87
CA HIS A 57 -8.52 5.15 -3.17
C HIS A 57 -8.62 4.07 -4.28
N LEU A 58 -8.22 2.83 -3.99
CA LEU A 58 -8.34 1.72 -4.93
C LEU A 58 -9.80 1.44 -5.29
N SER A 59 -10.72 1.54 -4.32
CA SER A 59 -12.16 1.36 -4.56
C SER A 59 -12.71 2.43 -5.49
N GLU A 60 -12.39 3.70 -5.24
CA GLU A 60 -12.83 4.82 -6.07
C GLU A 60 -12.32 4.71 -7.51
N LEU A 61 -11.05 4.33 -7.68
CA LEU A 61 -10.43 4.19 -8.99
C LEU A 61 -10.90 2.95 -9.77
N ALA A 62 -11.37 1.91 -9.07
CA ALA A 62 -11.91 0.70 -9.70
C ALA A 62 -13.31 0.92 -10.31
N GLU A 63 -14.03 1.97 -9.90
CA GLU A 63 -15.37 2.27 -10.42
C GLU A 63 -15.31 2.86 -11.84
N GLU A 64 -15.60 2.05 -12.85
CA GLU A 64 -15.55 2.45 -14.28
C GLU A 64 -16.52 3.59 -14.66
N ASN A 65 -17.54 3.86 -13.84
CA ASN A 65 -18.55 4.90 -14.11
C ASN A 65 -18.22 6.26 -13.48
N ASN A 66 -17.06 6.40 -12.83
CA ASN A 66 -16.69 7.67 -12.23
C ASN A 66 -16.45 8.71 -13.33
N HIS A 67 -17.29 9.75 -13.39
CA HIS A 67 -17.20 10.87 -14.34
C HIS A 67 -16.05 11.82 -13.94
N ILE A 68 -14.89 11.25 -13.64
CA ILE A 68 -13.69 11.96 -13.22
C ILE A 68 -12.98 12.47 -14.47
N ALA A 69 -12.60 13.76 -14.46
CA ALA A 69 -11.83 14.33 -15.55
C ALA A 69 -10.47 13.60 -15.68
N PRO A 70 -9.91 13.45 -16.89
CA PRO A 70 -8.65 12.71 -17.07
C PRO A 70 -7.49 13.21 -16.19
N ASP A 71 -7.38 14.53 -15.97
CA ASP A 71 -6.34 15.12 -15.12
C ASP A 71 -6.53 14.77 -13.64
N ASP A 72 -7.78 14.77 -13.17
CA ASP A 72 -8.13 14.34 -11.81
C ASP A 72 -7.87 12.85 -11.63
N LEU A 73 -8.13 12.03 -12.65
CA LEU A 73 -7.86 10.59 -12.63
C LEU A 73 -6.35 10.31 -12.54
N LEU A 74 -5.54 11.04 -13.30
CA LEU A 74 -4.07 10.96 -13.23
C LEU A 74 -3.56 11.40 -11.85
N ARG A 75 -4.12 12.48 -11.30
CA ARG A 75 -3.78 12.95 -9.95
C ARG A 75 -4.11 11.90 -8.89
N SER A 76 -5.33 11.37 -8.89
CA SER A 76 -5.75 10.33 -7.92
C SER A 76 -4.92 9.04 -8.05
N GLY A 77 -4.57 8.63 -9.27
CA GLY A 77 -3.66 7.51 -9.49
C GLY A 77 -2.25 7.79 -8.95
N GLY A 78 -1.75 9.02 -9.11
CA GLY A 78 -0.48 9.46 -8.53
C GLY A 78 -0.50 9.50 -7.00
N ASP A 79 -1.57 10.03 -6.41
CA ASP A 79 -1.77 10.10 -4.96
C ASP A 79 -1.81 8.68 -4.36
N LEU A 80 -2.50 7.72 -5.00
CA LEU A 80 -2.47 6.31 -4.61
C LEU A 80 -1.05 5.73 -4.60
N LEU A 81 -0.29 5.92 -5.68
CA LEU A 81 1.09 5.43 -5.76
C LEU A 81 1.96 6.04 -4.66
N LEU A 82 1.79 7.32 -4.38
CA LEU A 82 2.51 8.02 -3.33
C LEU A 82 2.16 7.48 -1.95
N SER A 83 0.88 7.24 -1.63
CA SER A 83 0.46 6.66 -0.35
C SER A 83 1.07 5.27 -0.12
N ILE A 84 1.13 4.44 -1.16
CA ILE A 84 1.78 3.12 -1.08
C ILE A 84 3.28 3.26 -0.83
N LEU A 85 3.96 4.19 -1.52
CA LEU A 85 5.39 4.44 -1.36
C LEU A 85 5.73 4.99 0.04
N LEU A 86 4.95 5.94 0.55
CA LEU A 86 5.15 6.51 1.89
C LEU A 86 4.98 5.45 2.98
N LEU A 87 3.96 4.59 2.86
CA LEU A 87 3.79 3.47 3.78
C LEU A 87 4.97 2.51 3.70
N TYR A 88 5.45 2.20 2.49
CA TYR A 88 6.62 1.37 2.29
C TYR A 88 7.87 1.96 2.95
N GLU A 89 8.15 3.25 2.75
CA GLU A 89 9.31 3.94 3.32
C GLU A 89 9.24 3.98 4.85
N ARG A 90 8.07 4.28 5.41
CA ARG A 90 7.85 4.24 6.86
C ARG A 90 8.21 2.87 7.43
N LEU A 91 7.73 1.80 6.81
CA LEU A 91 8.02 0.43 7.25
C LEU A 91 9.50 0.08 7.12
N ALA A 92 10.14 0.50 6.03
CA ALA A 92 11.57 0.33 5.85
C ALA A 92 12.37 1.02 6.97
N GLY A 93 11.98 2.24 7.34
CA GLY A 93 12.56 2.98 8.46
C GLY A 93 12.41 2.24 9.79
N GLU A 94 11.20 1.74 10.10
CA GLU A 94 10.96 0.96 11.32
C GLU A 94 11.81 -0.32 11.35
N VAL A 95 11.91 -1.05 10.24
CA VAL A 95 12.76 -2.25 10.13
C VAL A 95 14.23 -1.91 10.35
N ALA A 96 14.74 -0.85 9.71
CA ALA A 96 16.13 -0.43 9.84
C ALA A 96 16.49 -0.03 11.28
N VAL A 97 15.62 0.72 11.95
CA VAL A 97 15.80 1.10 13.36
C VAL A 97 15.80 -0.14 14.26
N ASN A 98 14.85 -1.05 14.08
CA ASN A 98 14.79 -2.28 14.87
C ASN A 98 16.02 -3.16 14.67
N GLN A 99 16.54 -3.27 13.44
CA GLN A 99 17.76 -4.01 13.13
C GLN A 99 18.98 -3.37 13.82
N TYR A 100 19.11 -2.04 13.76
CA TYR A 100 20.18 -1.31 14.43
C TYR A 100 20.15 -1.48 15.95
N LEU A 101 18.96 -1.38 16.58
CA LEU A 101 18.81 -1.55 18.02
C LEU A 101 19.13 -2.98 18.47
N ASN A 102 18.65 -3.98 17.73
CA ASN A 102 18.93 -5.39 18.01
C ASN A 102 20.44 -5.72 17.87
N GLN A 103 21.13 -5.15 16.88
CA GLN A 103 22.58 -5.33 16.72
C GLN A 103 23.39 -4.71 17.87
N ASN A 104 22.86 -3.65 18.48
CA ASN A 104 23.53 -2.92 19.57
C ASN A 104 23.02 -3.32 20.97
N GLY A 105 22.22 -4.39 21.08
CA GLY A 105 21.74 -4.93 22.36
C GLY A 105 20.78 -4.01 23.14
N VAL A 106 20.19 -3.01 22.48
CA VAL A 106 19.23 -2.08 23.11
C VAL A 106 17.83 -2.64 22.90
N HIS A 107 17.31 -3.35 23.90
CA HIS A 107 15.92 -3.80 23.92
C HIS A 107 15.08 -2.83 24.77
N TYR A 108 14.10 -2.17 24.17
CA TYR A 108 13.04 -1.50 24.93
C TYR A 108 12.01 -2.57 25.34
N PHE A 109 11.83 -2.71 26.65
CA PHE A 109 10.81 -3.55 27.28
C PHE A 109 9.41 -2.95 27.16
#